data_AF-A0A4R3QJC4-F1
#
_entry.id   AF-A0A4R3QJC4-F1
#
_cell.length_a   1.000
_cell.length_b   1.000
_cell.length_c   1.000
_cell.angle_alpha   90.00
_cell.angle_beta   90.00
_cell.angle_gamma   90.00
#
_symmetry.space_group_name_H-M   'P 1'
#
loop_
_entity.id
_entity.type
_entity.pdbx_description
1 polymer ?
#
loop_
_entity_poly.entity_id
_entity_poly.type
_entity_poly.pdbx_seq_one_letter_code
_entity_poly.pdbx_strand_id
1 'polypeptide(L)'
;MDSAQWVQPVMIVCKKSGQLYTITNTREALDMLLRYWPVSDGKAFFDAMEVCIGVAEGRASKEQARQAFIDAAHEALIPVEIPDVIRVRV
;
A
#
# COMPACT_ATOMS: atom_id res chain seq x y z
N MET A 1 8.82 3.29 -13.30
CA MET A 1 7.97 3.12 -12.11
C MET A 1 7.56 4.50 -11.64
N ASP A 2 6.26 4.78 -11.76
CA ASP A 2 5.67 6.06 -11.38
C ASP A 2 5.87 6.31 -9.88
N SER A 3 6.69 7.32 -9.57
CA SER A 3 6.86 7.84 -8.21
C SER A 3 5.74 8.83 -7.83
N ALA A 4 4.61 8.78 -8.55
CA ALA A 4 3.50 9.67 -8.35
C ALA A 4 2.88 9.43 -6.98
N GLN A 5 2.83 10.49 -6.19
CA GLN A 5 2.28 10.45 -4.83
C GLN A 5 0.79 10.11 -4.87
N TRP A 6 0.37 9.24 -3.96
CA TRP A 6 -1.03 9.02 -3.66
C TRP A 6 -1.63 10.26 -2.99
N VAL A 7 -2.95 10.44 -3.16
CA VAL A 7 -3.65 11.56 -2.53
C VAL A 7 -3.57 11.46 -1.00
N GLN A 8 -3.63 10.24 -0.46
CA GLN A 8 -3.46 9.97 0.96
C GLN A 8 -2.49 8.80 1.13
N PRO A 9 -1.44 8.96 1.93
CA PRO A 9 -0.54 7.85 2.24
C PRO A 9 -1.27 6.79 3.05
N VAL A 10 -0.70 5.59 3.08
CA VAL A 10 -1.18 4.45 3.86
C VAL A 10 -0.07 4.10 4.85
N MET A 11 -0.38 4.09 6.14
CA MET A 11 0.59 3.69 7.17
C MET A 11 0.28 2.25 7.60
N ILE A 12 1.31 1.43 7.73
CA ILE A 12 1.19 0.05 8.21
C ILE A 12 2.15 -0.24 9.35
N VAL A 13 1.74 -1.09 10.29
CA VAL A 13 2.57 -1.48 11.44
C VAL A 13 3.16 -2.85 11.21
N CYS A 14 4.50 -2.95 11.18
CA CYS A 14 5.17 -4.25 11.14
C CYS A 14 5.05 -4.93 12.51
N LYS A 15 4.31 -6.04 12.59
CA LYS A 15 4.10 -6.78 13.85
C LYS A 15 5.39 -7.28 14.49
N LYS A 16 6.43 -7.58 13.70
CA LYS A 16 7.70 -8.12 14.22
C LYS A 16 8.57 -7.05 14.88
N SER A 17 8.63 -5.84 14.31
CA SER A 17 9.48 -4.75 14.80
C SER A 17 8.73 -3.67 15.59
N GLY A 18 7.40 -3.64 15.50
CA GLY A 18 6.57 -2.55 16.00
C GLY A 18 6.74 -1.24 15.21
N GLN A 19 7.50 -1.26 14.12
CA GLN A 19 7.80 -0.06 13.35
C GLN A 19 6.63 0.31 12.43
N LEU A 20 6.30 1.61 12.42
CA LEU A 20 5.35 2.20 11.50
C LEU A 20 6.05 2.51 10.16
N TYR A 21 5.46 2.06 9.06
CA TYR A 21 5.90 2.37 7.71
C TYR A 21 4.85 3.23 7.02
N THR A 22 5.26 4.39 6.51
CA THR A 22 4.40 5.28 5.73
C THR A 22 4.63 5.04 4.24
N ILE A 23 3.62 4.55 3.55
CA ILE A 23 3.64 4.27 2.11
C ILE A 23 2.93 5.40 1.38
N THR A 24 3.66 6.10 0.52
CA THR A 24 3.18 7.34 -0.12
C THR A 24 2.89 7.19 -1.60
N ASN A 25 3.38 6.12 -2.23
CA ASN A 25 3.25 5.89 -3.67
C ASN A 25 3.31 4.39 -4.02
N THR A 26 2.98 4.08 -5.27
CA THR A 26 2.92 2.70 -5.77
C THR A 26 4.26 1.98 -5.74
N ARG A 27 5.38 2.70 -5.94
CA ARG A 27 6.71 2.10 -5.90
C ARG A 27 7.07 1.63 -4.49
N GLU A 28 6.84 2.46 -3.49
CA GLU A 28 7.05 2.11 -2.07
C GLU A 28 6.15 0.94 -1.66
N ALA A 29 4.90 0.91 -2.13
CA ALA A 29 3.98 -0.19 -1.88
C ALA A 29 4.53 -1.52 -2.45
N LEU A 30 5.01 -1.50 -3.70
CA LEU A 30 5.60 -2.68 -4.33
C LEU A 30 6.89 -3.14 -3.65
N ASP A 31 7.78 -2.21 -3.28
CA ASP A 31 8.99 -2.54 -2.53
C ASP A 31 8.65 -3.16 -1.16
N MET A 32 7.59 -2.67 -0.49
CA MET A 32 7.10 -3.22 0.76
C MET A 32 6.57 -4.65 0.58
N LEU A 33 5.77 -4.89 -0.47
CA LEU A 33 5.23 -6.21 -0.82
C LEU A 33 6.36 -7.22 -1.12
N LEU A 34 7.40 -6.80 -1.84
CA LEU A 34 8.48 -7.70 -2.28
C LEU A 34 9.51 -8.03 -1.20
N ARG A 35 9.81 -7.10 -0.29
CA ARG A 35 10.97 -7.21 0.62
C ARG A 35 10.61 -7.45 2.07
N TYR A 36 9.49 -6.90 2.52
CA TYR A 36 9.18 -6.78 3.95
C TYR A 36 7.83 -7.39 4.33
N TRP A 37 7.07 -7.87 3.34
CA TRP A 37 5.73 -8.37 3.57
C TRP A 37 5.73 -9.71 4.33
N PRO A 38 4.91 -9.86 5.38
CA PRO A 38 4.99 -11.02 6.26
C PRO A 38 4.29 -12.28 5.74
N VAL A 39 3.31 -12.13 4.83
CA VAL A 39 2.41 -13.22 4.39
C VAL A 39 2.21 -13.12 2.87
N SER A 40 2.74 -14.09 2.11
CA SER A 40 2.84 -14.02 0.64
C SER A 40 2.03 -15.09 -0.11
N ASP A 41 1.00 -15.66 0.52
CA ASP A 41 0.14 -16.71 -0.04
C ASP A 41 -1.31 -16.27 -0.30
N GLY A 42 -1.66 -15.04 0.09
CA GLY A 42 -3.00 -14.49 -0.05
C GLY A 42 -3.32 -13.98 -1.46
N LYS A 43 -4.60 -14.01 -1.83
CA LYS A 43 -5.05 -13.52 -3.16
C LYS A 43 -4.85 -12.02 -3.27
N ALA A 44 -5.18 -11.27 -2.22
CA ALA A 44 -5.04 -9.83 -2.23
C ALA A 44 -3.56 -9.41 -2.30
N PHE A 45 -2.64 -10.19 -1.74
CA PHE A 45 -1.20 -9.99 -1.93
C PHE A 45 -0.79 -10.04 -3.42
N PHE A 46 -1.18 -11.09 -4.15
CA PHE A 46 -0.87 -11.21 -5.57
C PHE A 46 -1.55 -10.12 -6.41
N ASP A 47 -2.83 -9.85 -6.14
CA ASP A 47 -3.57 -8.78 -6.81
C ASP A 47 -2.88 -7.42 -6.59
N ALA A 48 -2.41 -7.13 -5.38
CA ALA A 48 -1.71 -5.89 -5.06
C ALA A 48 -0.38 -5.76 -5.83
N MET A 49 0.39 -6.85 -5.94
CA MET A 49 1.61 -6.87 -6.76
C MET A 49 1.30 -6.61 -8.24
N GLU A 50 0.32 -7.30 -8.80
CA GLU A 50 -0.07 -7.17 -10.20
C GLU A 50 -0.53 -5.75 -10.52
N VAL A 51 -1.40 -5.18 -9.68
CA VAL A 51 -1.87 -3.79 -9.86
C VAL A 51 -0.72 -2.80 -9.73
N CYS A 52 0.19 -2.97 -8.76
CA CYS A 52 1.35 -2.09 -8.62
C CYS A 52 2.27 -2.12 -9.84
N ILE A 53 2.50 -3.30 -10.43
CA ILE A 53 3.25 -3.44 -11.69
C ILE A 53 2.47 -2.79 -12.84
N GLY A 54 1.15 -3.02 -12.90
CA GLY A 54 0.26 -2.46 -13.91
C GLY A 54 0.23 -0.93 -13.94
N VAL A 55 0.42 -0.25 -12.80
CA VAL A 55 0.58 1.23 -12.78
C VAL A 55 1.81 1.66 -13.56
N ALA A 56 2.96 1.00 -13.37
CA ALA A 56 4.20 1.33 -14.07
C ALA A 56 4.11 1.11 -15.59
N GLU A 57 3.16 0.28 -16.02
CA GLU A 57 2.88 -0.05 -17.43
C GLU A 57 1.69 0.76 -17.99
N GLY A 58 1.10 1.66 -17.20
CA GLY A 58 -0.06 2.47 -17.60
C GLY A 58 -1.38 1.71 -17.72
N ARG A 59 -1.46 0.49 -17.17
CA ARG A 59 -2.67 -0.37 -17.18
C ARG A 59 -3.58 -0.18 -15.95
N ALA A 60 -3.07 0.43 -14.89
CA ALA A 60 -3.80 0.69 -13.66
C ALA A 60 -3.53 2.11 -13.15
N SER A 61 -4.44 2.64 -12.33
CA SER A 61 -4.25 3.93 -11.65
C SER A 61 -3.53 3.77 -10.32
N LYS A 62 -2.88 4.84 -9.87
CA LYS A 62 -2.23 4.88 -8.54
C LYS A 62 -3.25 4.68 -7.41
N GLU A 63 -4.49 5.12 -7.58
CA GLU A 63 -5.59 4.90 -6.63
C GLU A 63 -5.99 3.41 -6.56
N GLN A 64 -6.01 2.70 -7.70
CA GLN A 64 -6.24 1.25 -7.70
C GLN A 64 -5.13 0.51 -6.96
N ALA A 65 -3.86 0.87 -7.19
CA ALA A 65 -2.74 0.30 -6.45
C ALA A 65 -2.83 0.56 -4.94
N ARG A 66 -3.23 1.78 -4.53
CA ARG A 66 -3.47 2.11 -3.13
C ARG A 66 -4.53 1.20 -2.51
N GLN A 67 -5.65 1.02 -3.19
CA GLN A 67 -6.73 0.19 -2.66
C GLN A 67 -6.29 -1.28 -2.54
N ALA A 68 -5.67 -1.83 -3.59
CA ALA A 68 -5.18 -3.21 -3.57
C ALA A 68 -4.15 -3.44 -2.45
N PHE A 69 -3.28 -2.47 -2.18
CA PHE A 69 -2.34 -2.54 -1.06
C PHE A 69 -3.03 -2.57 0.31
N ILE A 70 -4.10 -1.79 0.50
CA ILE A 70 -4.91 -1.82 1.73
C ILE A 70 -5.60 -3.18 1.89
N ASP A 71 -6.15 -3.72 0.81
CA ASP A 71 -6.82 -5.02 0.82
C ASP A 71 -5.83 -6.14 1.18
N ALA A 72 -4.61 -6.09 0.64
CA ALA A 72 -3.53 -7.00 1.03
C ALA A 72 -3.17 -6.86 2.52
N ALA A 73 -3.12 -5.64 3.06
CA ALA A 73 -2.84 -5.42 4.47
C ALA A 73 -3.94 -6.00 5.36
N HIS A 74 -5.21 -5.84 4.98
CA HIS A 74 -6.34 -6.46 5.68
C HIS A 74 -6.27 -7.99 5.65
N GLU A 75 -5.96 -8.59 4.50
CA GLU A 75 -5.79 -10.05 4.35
C GLU A 75 -4.66 -10.58 5.25
N ALA A 76 -3.53 -9.88 5.30
CA ALA A 76 -2.40 -10.21 6.15
C ALA A 76 -2.59 -9.84 7.64
N LEU A 77 -3.78 -9.33 8.01
CA LEU A 77 -4.12 -8.83 9.35
C LEU A 77 -3.12 -7.78 9.86
N ILE A 78 -2.57 -6.96 8.95
CA ILE A 78 -1.65 -5.87 9.26
C ILE A 78 -2.49 -4.64 9.60
N PRO A 79 -2.28 -4.00 10.77
CA PRO A 79 -2.97 -2.76 11.10
C PRO A 79 -2.65 -1.67 10.07
N VAL A 80 -3.69 -1.07 9.51
CA VAL A 80 -3.61 0.05 8.58
C VAL A 80 -4.11 1.31 9.27
N GLU A 81 -3.31 2.36 9.25
CA GLU A 81 -3.70 3.70 9.66
C GLU A 81 -3.71 4.62 8.45
N ILE A 82 -4.87 5.27 8.23
CA ILE A 82 -5.01 6.31 7.22
C ILE A 82 -5.00 7.62 7.98
N PRO A 83 -4.00 8.50 7.79
CA PRO A 83 -3.97 9.77 8.48
C PRO A 83 -5.22 10.56 8.07
N ASP A 84 -6.03 10.93 9.05
CA ASP A 84 -7.14 11.86 8.87
C ASP A 84 -6.53 13.18 8.41
N VAL A 85 -6.61 13.47 7.12
CA VAL A 85 -6.27 14.79 6.59
C VAL A 85 -7.32 15.72 7.17
N ILE A 86 -6.97 16.38 8.27
CA ILE A 86 -7.80 17.34 9.01
C ILE A 86 -8.55 18.17 7.97
N ARG A 87 -9.86 17.93 7.84
CA ARG A 87 -10.76 18.94 7.26
C ARG A 87 -10.64 20.11 8.22
N VAL A 88 -9.80 21.09 7.87
CA VAL A 88 -9.84 22.42 8.48
C VAL A 88 -11.26 22.91 8.24
N ARG A 89 -12.14 22.73 9.22
CA ARG A 89 -13.41 23.43 9.26
C ARG A 89 -13.06 24.87 9.58
N VAL A 90 -12.94 25.69 8.53
CA VAL A 90 -13.19 27.13 8.63
C VAL A 90 -14.67 27.33 8.96
#